data_AF-A0A3S0R7C3-F1
#
_entry.id   AF-A0A3S0R7C3-F1
#
_cell.length_a   1.000
_cell.length_b   1.000
_cell.length_c   1.000
_cell.angle_alpha   90.00
_cell.angle_beta   90.00
_cell.angle_gamma   90.00
#
_symmetry.space_group_name_H-M   'P 1'
#
loop_
_entity.id
_entity.type
_entity.pdbx_description
1 polymer ?
#
loop_
_entity_poly.entity_id
_entity_poly.type
_entity_poly.pdbx_seq_one_letter_code
_entity_poly.pdbx_strand_id
1 'polypeptide(L)'
;MRILFYLLSIVIANVVTAAFAPMQFGMFIVPMGTLFVGATFIFRDMVQNKYGRKKTYIFIFTALTLSAIVSSLLGDTLMIVAASAISFLISETADTEIYSRLKLSMAWRVFYSGIVGGLLDSVIFVIIGLSPLGAGVLPWVAIPSAIAGQFIVKSIIQMVGALALGQVYSLKEKQLFAK
;
A
#
# COMPACT_ATOMS: atom_id res chain seq x y z
N MET A 1 -14.60 5.95 -10.53
CA MET A 1 -13.22 6.48 -10.57
C MET A 1 -12.39 6.10 -9.34
N ARG A 2 -12.70 6.54 -8.09
CA ARG A 2 -11.86 6.21 -6.91
C ARG A 2 -11.58 4.71 -6.69
N ILE A 3 -12.64 3.89 -6.72
CA ILE A 3 -12.51 2.42 -6.57
C ILE A 3 -11.65 1.83 -7.70
N LEU A 4 -11.82 2.33 -8.92
CA LEU A 4 -11.06 1.84 -10.07
C LEU A 4 -9.57 2.16 -9.93
N PHE A 5 -9.20 3.36 -9.46
CA PHE A 5 -7.80 3.68 -9.18
C PHE A 5 -7.20 2.80 -8.06
N TYR A 6 -7.98 2.54 -7.01
CA TYR A 6 -7.59 1.64 -5.93
C TYR A 6 -7.36 0.20 -6.42
N LEU A 7 -8.29 -0.36 -7.21
CA LEU A 7 -8.12 -1.72 -7.74
C LEU A 7 -6.99 -1.80 -8.76
N LEU A 8 -6.87 -0.81 -9.66
CA LEU A 8 -5.80 -0.78 -10.65
C LEU A 8 -4.43 -0.62 -10.02
N SER A 9 -4.27 0.17 -8.94
CA SER A 9 -2.96 0.32 -8.29
C SER A 9 -2.44 -1.00 -7.75
N ILE A 10 -3.33 -1.88 -7.27
CA ILE A 10 -2.98 -3.21 -6.78
C ILE A 10 -2.57 -4.13 -7.93
N VAL A 11 -3.36 -4.16 -9.01
CA VAL A 11 -3.03 -4.95 -10.20
C VAL A 11 -1.67 -4.51 -10.76
N ILE A 12 -1.45 -3.20 -10.88
CA ILE A 12 -0.19 -2.65 -11.36
C ILE A 12 0.94 -2.97 -10.39
N ALA A 13 0.72 -2.91 -9.07
CA ALA A 13 1.73 -3.28 -8.07
C ALA A 13 2.21 -4.72 -8.28
N ASN A 14 1.30 -5.66 -8.48
CA ASN A 14 1.64 -7.07 -8.69
C ASN A 14 2.35 -7.28 -10.02
N VAL A 15 1.79 -6.74 -11.11
CA VAL A 15 2.38 -6.85 -12.45
C VAL A 15 3.79 -6.25 -12.49
N VAL A 16 3.99 -5.07 -11.89
CA VAL A 16 5.31 -4.42 -11.85
C VAL A 16 6.28 -5.17 -10.94
N THR A 17 5.82 -5.74 -9.84
CA THR A 17 6.67 -6.57 -8.98
C THR A 17 7.14 -7.84 -9.70
N ALA A 18 6.27 -8.47 -10.49
CA ALA A 18 6.60 -9.67 -11.25
C ALA A 18 7.47 -9.36 -12.49
N ALA A 19 7.21 -8.24 -13.17
CA ALA A 19 7.86 -7.92 -14.44
C ALA A 19 9.26 -7.30 -14.29
N PHE A 20 9.55 -6.64 -13.17
CA PHE A 20 10.78 -5.89 -12.99
C PHE A 20 11.61 -6.41 -11.82
N ALA A 21 12.92 -6.49 -12.01
CA ALA A 21 13.84 -6.80 -10.94
C ALA A 21 13.72 -5.77 -9.79
N PRO A 22 13.88 -6.19 -8.53
CA PRO A 22 13.90 -5.26 -7.41
C PRO A 22 14.97 -4.19 -7.59
N MET A 23 14.63 -2.96 -7.26
CA MET A 23 15.56 -1.85 -7.24
C MET A 23 16.49 -1.99 -6.05
N GLN A 24 17.80 -1.87 -6.31
CA GLN A 24 18.83 -1.94 -5.28
C GLN A 24 19.46 -0.56 -5.11
N PHE A 25 19.40 -0.01 -3.91
CA PHE A 25 20.08 1.23 -3.53
C PHE A 25 21.04 0.94 -2.37
N GLY A 26 22.29 0.65 -2.70
CA GLY A 26 23.26 0.17 -1.71
C GLY A 26 22.75 -1.10 -1.03
N MET A 27 22.49 -1.04 0.28
CA MET A 27 21.98 -2.18 1.05
C MET A 27 20.46 -2.38 0.96
N PHE A 28 19.71 -1.39 0.45
CA PHE A 28 18.25 -1.44 0.40
C PHE A 28 17.77 -2.19 -0.84
N ILE A 29 16.83 -3.11 -0.64
CA ILE A 29 16.18 -3.88 -1.72
C ILE A 29 14.70 -3.52 -1.72
N VAL A 30 14.23 -2.98 -2.83
CA VAL A 30 12.84 -2.50 -2.97
C VAL A 30 12.20 -3.10 -4.22
N PRO A 31 11.19 -3.98 -4.08
CA PRO A 31 10.40 -4.43 -5.21
C PRO A 31 9.76 -3.23 -5.92
N MET A 32 9.78 -3.20 -7.25
CA MET A 32 9.30 -2.04 -8.02
C MET A 32 7.81 -1.73 -7.80
N GLY A 33 6.99 -2.75 -7.50
CA GLY A 33 5.59 -2.56 -7.16
C GLY A 33 5.36 -1.82 -5.85
N THR A 34 6.38 -1.68 -4.99
CA THR A 34 6.32 -0.92 -3.73
C THR A 34 5.79 0.50 -3.94
N LEU A 35 6.12 1.10 -5.08
CA LEU A 35 5.63 2.44 -5.43
C LEU A 35 4.10 2.48 -5.53
N PHE A 36 3.54 1.48 -6.18
CA PHE A 36 2.10 1.34 -6.39
C PHE A 36 1.39 0.87 -5.11
N VAL A 37 2.04 0.05 -4.27
CA VAL A 37 1.52 -0.28 -2.93
C VAL A 37 1.37 0.98 -2.08
N GLY A 38 2.36 1.88 -2.09
CA GLY A 38 2.24 3.19 -1.45
C GLY A 38 1.03 3.98 -1.96
N ALA A 39 0.83 4.03 -3.28
CA ALA A 39 -0.34 4.70 -3.88
C ALA A 39 -1.67 4.04 -3.50
N THR A 40 -1.69 2.71 -3.32
CA THR A 40 -2.87 1.94 -2.96
C THR A 40 -3.46 2.40 -1.63
N PHE A 41 -2.64 2.61 -0.59
CA PHE A 41 -3.13 3.14 0.70
C PHE A 41 -3.84 4.49 0.54
N ILE A 42 -3.25 5.40 -0.23
CA ILE A 42 -3.84 6.72 -0.52
C ILE A 42 -5.19 6.56 -1.22
N PHE A 43 -5.26 5.72 -2.26
CA PHE A 43 -6.51 5.49 -2.97
C PHE A 43 -7.56 4.80 -2.12
N ARG A 44 -7.15 3.90 -1.21
CA ARG A 44 -8.07 3.27 -0.26
C ARG A 44 -8.66 4.31 0.69
N ASP A 45 -7.86 5.21 1.22
CA ASP A 45 -8.36 6.30 2.06
C ASP A 45 -9.32 7.22 1.30
N MET A 46 -9.05 7.48 0.02
CA MET A 46 -9.97 8.24 -0.84
C MET A 46 -11.30 7.49 -1.06
N VAL A 47 -11.26 6.16 -1.20
CA VAL A 47 -12.45 5.29 -1.27
C VAL A 47 -13.19 5.36 0.06
N GLN A 48 -12.51 5.19 1.18
CA GLN A 48 -13.07 5.24 2.53
C GLN A 48 -13.72 6.60 2.83
N ASN A 49 -13.08 7.69 2.44
CA ASN A 49 -13.61 9.03 2.60
C ASN A 49 -14.92 9.25 1.81
N LYS A 50 -15.12 8.53 0.70
CA LYS A 50 -16.33 8.65 -0.12
C LYS A 50 -17.44 7.66 0.25
N TYR A 51 -17.07 6.41 0.54
CA TYR A 51 -18.01 5.30 0.67
C TYR A 51 -18.17 4.82 2.12
N GLY A 52 -17.34 5.31 3.03
CA GLY A 52 -17.36 4.98 4.45
C GLY A 52 -16.61 3.69 4.79
N ARG A 53 -16.27 3.54 6.08
CA ARG A 53 -15.49 2.42 6.63
C ARG A 53 -16.06 1.05 6.30
N LYS A 54 -17.36 0.82 6.51
CA LYS A 54 -17.98 -0.51 6.29
C LYS A 54 -17.85 -1.00 4.85
N LYS A 55 -18.09 -0.12 3.86
CA LYS A 55 -17.98 -0.47 2.44
C LYS A 55 -16.52 -0.67 2.01
N THR A 56 -15.59 0.00 2.68
CA THR A 56 -14.15 -0.11 2.42
C THR A 56 -13.65 -1.53 2.63
N TYR A 57 -14.13 -2.22 3.66
CA TYR A 57 -13.80 -3.63 3.89
C TYR A 57 -14.23 -4.56 2.73
N ILE A 58 -15.38 -4.28 2.10
CA ILE A 58 -15.83 -5.04 0.90
C ILE A 58 -14.86 -4.79 -0.26
N PHE A 59 -14.40 -3.55 -0.43
CA PHE A 59 -13.44 -3.21 -1.47
C PHE A 59 -12.05 -3.81 -1.20
N ILE A 60 -11.61 -3.88 0.05
CA ILE A 60 -10.37 -4.57 0.45
C ILE A 60 -10.47 -6.06 0.10
N PHE A 61 -11.59 -6.72 0.40
CA PHE A 61 -11.80 -8.12 0.04
C PHE A 61 -11.82 -8.35 -1.48
N THR A 62 -12.44 -7.43 -2.22
CA THR A 62 -12.45 -7.46 -3.70
C THR A 62 -11.03 -7.29 -4.26
N ALA A 63 -10.28 -6.34 -3.70
CA ALA A 63 -8.88 -6.08 -4.02
C ALA A 63 -7.99 -7.30 -3.77
N LEU A 64 -8.14 -7.96 -2.62
CA LEU A 64 -7.44 -9.21 -2.27
C LEU A 64 -7.73 -10.32 -3.27
N THR A 65 -9.00 -10.51 -3.62
CA THR A 65 -9.41 -11.53 -4.58
C THR A 65 -8.80 -11.26 -5.96
N LEU A 66 -8.87 -10.00 -6.41
CA LEU A 66 -8.27 -9.58 -7.68
C LEU A 66 -6.75 -9.75 -7.67
N SER A 67 -6.09 -9.37 -6.57
CA SER A 67 -4.65 -9.55 -6.37
C SER A 67 -4.24 -11.01 -6.49
N ALA A 68 -4.98 -11.92 -5.85
CA ALA A 68 -4.71 -13.35 -5.92
C ALA A 68 -4.88 -13.92 -7.33
N ILE A 69 -5.90 -13.48 -8.07
CA ILE A 69 -6.11 -13.88 -9.47
C ILE A 69 -4.97 -13.37 -10.35
N VAL A 70 -4.55 -12.11 -10.19
CA VAL A 70 -3.46 -11.55 -10.99
C VAL A 70 -2.15 -12.26 -10.69
N SER A 71 -1.82 -12.48 -9.43
CA SER A 71 -0.59 -13.18 -9.04
C SER A 71 -0.56 -14.64 -9.52
N SER A 72 -1.69 -15.35 -9.50
CA SER A 72 -1.75 -16.72 -10.04
C SER A 72 -1.55 -16.75 -11.55
N LEU A 73 -2.09 -15.77 -12.29
CA LEU A 73 -1.87 -15.63 -13.73
C LEU A 73 -0.43 -15.25 -14.08
N LEU A 74 0.26 -14.51 -13.22
CA LEU A 74 1.67 -14.14 -13.37
C LEU A 74 2.64 -15.29 -13.03
N GLY A 75 2.13 -16.39 -12.47
CA GLY A 75 2.95 -17.54 -12.08
C GLY A 75 3.69 -17.35 -10.76
N ASP A 76 3.24 -16.43 -9.90
CA ASP A 76 3.79 -16.27 -8.56
C ASP A 76 3.64 -17.56 -7.75
N THR A 77 4.63 -17.85 -6.89
CA THR A 77 4.51 -19.00 -5.99
C THR A 77 3.35 -18.82 -5.02
N LEU A 78 2.66 -19.91 -4.66
CA LEU A 78 1.54 -19.87 -3.71
C LEU A 78 1.93 -19.19 -2.39
N MET A 79 3.19 -19.35 -1.98
CA MET A 79 3.75 -18.68 -0.80
C MET A 79 3.77 -17.15 -0.93
N ILE A 80 4.26 -16.62 -2.07
CA ILE A 80 4.27 -15.17 -2.32
C ILE A 80 2.85 -14.62 -2.40
N VAL A 81 1.93 -15.34 -3.03
CA VAL A 81 0.52 -14.95 -3.10
C VAL A 81 -0.10 -14.88 -1.71
N ALA A 82 0.11 -15.93 -0.89
CA ALA A 82 -0.41 -15.97 0.47
C ALA A 82 0.21 -14.89 1.37
N ALA A 83 1.54 -14.68 1.28
CA ALA A 83 2.23 -13.63 2.02
C ALA A 83 1.70 -12.24 1.66
N SER A 84 1.51 -11.96 0.36
CA SER A 84 0.94 -10.71 -0.13
C SER A 84 -0.49 -10.52 0.37
N ALA A 85 -1.33 -11.57 0.32
CA ALA A 85 -2.70 -11.51 0.79
C ALA A 85 -2.80 -11.22 2.29
N ILE A 86 -2.00 -11.90 3.12
CA ILE A 86 -1.96 -11.69 4.57
C ILE A 86 -1.45 -10.28 4.90
N SER A 87 -0.36 -9.88 4.26
CA SER A 87 0.25 -8.55 4.41
C SER A 87 -0.73 -7.44 4.07
N PHE A 88 -1.39 -7.55 2.91
CA PHE A 88 -2.36 -6.60 2.42
C PHE A 88 -3.59 -6.53 3.33
N LEU A 89 -4.14 -7.68 3.74
CA LEU A 89 -5.31 -7.72 4.61
C LEU A 89 -5.04 -7.01 5.95
N ILE A 90 -3.89 -7.30 6.57
CA ILE A 90 -3.54 -6.73 7.87
C ILE A 90 -3.24 -5.23 7.75
N SER A 91 -2.42 -4.84 6.77
CA SER A 91 -2.02 -3.45 6.57
C SER A 91 -3.20 -2.55 6.21
N GLU A 92 -4.05 -2.95 5.27
CA GLU A 92 -5.21 -2.17 4.85
C GLU A 92 -6.27 -2.07 5.93
N THR A 93 -6.43 -3.12 6.74
CA THR A 93 -7.31 -3.09 7.91
C THR A 93 -6.78 -2.12 8.96
N ALA A 94 -5.49 -2.20 9.30
CA ALA A 94 -4.87 -1.33 10.29
C ALA A 94 -4.96 0.15 9.88
N ASP A 95 -4.64 0.44 8.63
CA ASP A 95 -4.74 1.79 8.10
C ASP A 95 -6.21 2.26 8.03
N THR A 96 -7.16 1.41 7.63
CA THR A 96 -8.61 1.75 7.66
C THR A 96 -9.07 2.17 9.05
N GLU A 97 -8.62 1.45 10.09
CA GLU A 97 -8.95 1.73 11.47
C GLU A 97 -8.29 3.01 11.98
N ILE A 98 -7.00 3.20 11.68
CA ILE A 98 -6.25 4.39 12.09
C ILE A 98 -6.83 5.62 11.40
N TYR A 99 -7.01 5.58 10.08
CA TYR A 99 -7.62 6.64 9.30
C TYR A 99 -8.97 7.03 9.92
N SER A 100 -9.83 6.05 10.25
CA SER A 100 -11.15 6.31 10.83
C SER A 100 -11.12 7.02 12.19
N ARG A 101 -10.13 6.72 13.03
CA ARG A 101 -10.04 7.20 14.41
C ARG A 101 -9.32 8.54 14.54
N LEU A 102 -8.43 8.86 13.60
CA LEU A 102 -7.71 10.13 13.59
C LEU A 102 -8.65 11.31 13.34
N LYS A 103 -8.56 12.32 14.21
CA LYS A 103 -9.29 13.60 14.12
C LYS A 103 -8.38 14.70 13.57
N LEU A 104 -7.87 14.49 12.35
CA LEU A 104 -6.97 15.41 11.65
C LEU A 104 -7.55 15.78 10.28
N SER A 105 -6.91 16.71 9.57
CA SER A 105 -7.25 16.97 8.16
C SER A 105 -7.03 15.71 7.32
N MET A 106 -7.73 15.60 6.19
CA MET A 106 -7.64 14.40 5.33
C MET A 106 -6.19 14.05 4.98
N ALA A 107 -5.38 15.06 4.62
CA ALA A 107 -3.97 14.89 4.29
C ALA A 107 -3.20 14.16 5.41
N TRP A 108 -3.34 14.63 6.64
CA TRP A 108 -2.64 14.02 7.79
C TRP A 108 -3.19 12.66 8.17
N ARG A 109 -4.51 12.44 8.02
CA ARG A 109 -5.09 11.11 8.23
C ARG A 109 -4.45 10.10 7.29
N VAL A 110 -4.39 10.41 5.99
CA VAL A 110 -3.74 9.56 4.97
C VAL A 110 -2.28 9.31 5.30
N PHE A 111 -1.53 10.35 5.67
CA PHE A 111 -0.12 10.21 5.98
C PHE A 111 0.14 9.24 7.15
N TYR A 112 -0.53 9.45 8.29
CA TYR A 112 -0.29 8.65 9.49
C TYR A 112 -0.83 7.23 9.38
N SER A 113 -2.02 7.06 8.79
CA SER A 113 -2.57 5.72 8.57
C SER A 113 -1.73 4.94 7.57
N GLY A 114 -1.31 5.59 6.47
CA GLY A 114 -0.44 5.02 5.44
C GLY A 114 0.96 4.66 5.93
N ILE A 115 1.53 5.39 6.88
CA ILE A 115 2.80 5.01 7.53
C ILE A 115 2.65 3.69 8.26
N VAL A 116 1.60 3.54 9.07
CA VAL A 116 1.41 2.32 9.86
C VAL A 116 1.05 1.14 8.97
N GLY A 117 0.15 1.36 8.00
CA GLY A 117 -0.19 0.36 6.98
C GLY A 117 1.06 -0.07 6.20
N GLY A 118 1.83 0.89 5.69
CA GLY A 118 3.05 0.62 4.92
C GLY A 118 4.15 -0.09 5.72
N LEU A 119 4.28 0.20 7.02
CA LEU A 119 5.21 -0.52 7.89
C LEU A 119 4.77 -1.98 8.07
N LEU A 120 3.51 -2.20 8.45
CA LEU A 120 2.96 -3.54 8.64
C LEU A 120 3.09 -4.36 7.36
N ASP A 121 2.75 -3.76 6.22
CA ASP A 121 2.87 -4.43 4.93
C ASP A 121 4.31 -4.85 4.63
N SER A 122 5.26 -3.93 4.80
CA SER A 122 6.68 -4.21 4.52
C SER A 122 7.23 -5.31 5.45
N VAL A 123 6.89 -5.26 6.74
CA VAL A 123 7.34 -6.25 7.73
C VAL A 123 6.75 -7.62 7.42
N ILE A 124 5.43 -7.71 7.26
CA ILE A 124 4.72 -8.98 7.09
C ILE A 124 5.10 -9.62 5.75
N PHE A 125 5.09 -8.85 4.65
CA PHE A 125 5.45 -9.38 3.34
C PHE A 125 6.90 -9.86 3.25
N VAL A 126 7.86 -9.09 3.79
CA VAL A 126 9.27 -9.51 3.72
C VAL A 126 9.52 -10.73 4.61
N ILE A 127 8.94 -10.79 5.82
CA ILE A 127 9.14 -11.91 6.73
C ILE A 127 8.45 -13.17 6.21
N ILE A 128 7.21 -13.10 5.75
CA ILE A 128 6.46 -14.30 5.33
C ILE A 128 6.79 -14.68 3.88
N GLY A 129 6.96 -13.69 3.00
CA GLY A 129 7.15 -13.92 1.58
C GLY A 129 8.60 -14.12 1.19
N LEU A 130 9.47 -13.16 1.52
CA LEU A 130 10.83 -13.10 0.98
C LEU A 130 11.89 -13.78 1.85
N SER A 131 11.63 -13.98 3.14
CA SER A 131 12.59 -14.58 4.07
C SER A 131 12.83 -16.07 3.78
N PRO A 132 13.85 -16.69 4.42
CA PRO A 132 14.05 -18.13 4.37
C PRO A 132 12.89 -18.97 4.92
N LEU A 133 11.94 -18.39 5.66
CA LEU A 133 10.71 -19.08 6.08
C LEU A 133 9.69 -19.22 4.93
N GLY A 134 9.75 -18.29 3.96
CA GLY A 134 8.82 -18.20 2.85
C GLY A 134 9.41 -18.78 1.57
N ALA A 135 9.53 -17.93 0.55
CA ALA A 135 10.10 -18.29 -0.74
C ALA A 135 11.65 -18.33 -0.74
N GLY A 136 12.31 -17.93 0.35
CA GLY A 136 13.77 -18.02 0.48
C GLY A 136 14.56 -17.10 -0.46
N VAL A 137 13.95 -16.00 -0.90
CA VAL A 137 14.56 -15.06 -1.85
C VAL A 137 15.67 -14.24 -1.20
N LEU A 138 15.53 -13.90 0.09
CA LEU A 138 16.48 -13.06 0.83
C LEU A 138 17.06 -13.79 2.04
N PRO A 139 18.37 -13.64 2.33
CA PRO A 139 18.95 -14.12 3.58
C PRO A 139 18.49 -13.27 4.77
N TRP A 140 18.51 -13.83 5.98
CA TRP A 140 18.11 -13.14 7.21
C TRP A 140 18.78 -11.78 7.42
N VAL A 141 20.04 -11.65 7.02
CA VAL A 141 20.84 -10.43 7.15
C VAL A 141 20.30 -9.29 6.26
N ALA A 142 19.66 -9.61 5.13
CA ALA A 142 19.11 -8.63 4.18
C ALA A 142 17.66 -8.22 4.50
N ILE A 143 16.99 -8.89 5.45
CA ILE A 143 15.59 -8.61 5.79
C ILE A 143 15.41 -7.20 6.37
N PRO A 144 16.21 -6.74 7.36
CA PRO A 144 16.04 -5.40 7.90
C PRO A 144 16.19 -4.31 6.84
N SER A 145 17.13 -4.47 5.90
CA SER A 145 17.34 -3.49 4.83
C SER A 145 16.23 -3.55 3.78
N ALA A 146 15.69 -4.73 3.45
CA ALA A 146 14.52 -4.84 2.57
C ALA A 146 13.28 -4.18 3.19
N ILE A 147 13.00 -4.42 4.47
CA ILE A 147 11.89 -3.78 5.21
C ILE A 147 12.08 -2.26 5.23
N ALA A 148 13.27 -1.79 5.61
CA ALA A 148 13.56 -0.37 5.69
C ALA A 148 13.43 0.32 4.32
N GLY A 149 13.96 -0.30 3.26
CA GLY A 149 13.86 0.24 1.90
C GLY A 149 12.41 0.40 1.45
N GLN A 150 11.59 -0.66 1.62
CA GLN A 150 10.18 -0.59 1.28
C GLN A 150 9.42 0.44 2.11
N PHE A 151 9.67 0.48 3.42
CA PHE A 151 9.01 1.41 4.33
C PHE A 151 9.35 2.88 4.01
N ILE A 152 10.62 3.18 3.72
CA ILE A 152 11.06 4.53 3.32
C ILE A 152 10.33 4.96 2.06
N VAL A 153 10.34 4.10 1.02
CA VAL A 153 9.69 4.42 -0.26
C VAL A 153 8.18 4.63 -0.10
N LYS A 154 7.50 3.75 0.64
CA LYS A 154 6.07 3.91 0.95
C LYS A 154 5.80 5.21 1.72
N SER A 155 6.63 5.55 2.70
CA SER A 155 6.48 6.77 3.50
C SER A 155 6.66 8.04 2.68
N ILE A 156 7.62 8.05 1.73
CA ILE A 156 7.81 9.16 0.80
C ILE A 156 6.55 9.32 -0.07
N ILE A 157 6.00 8.23 -0.59
CA ILE A 157 4.77 8.27 -1.38
C ILE A 157 3.58 8.75 -0.56
N GLN A 158 3.45 8.30 0.70
CA GLN A 158 2.41 8.81 1.61
C GLN A 158 2.55 10.32 1.83
N MET A 159 3.77 10.81 2.03
CA MET A 159 4.01 12.24 2.20
C MET A 159 3.60 13.03 0.96
N VAL A 160 4.05 12.59 -0.23
CA VAL A 160 3.69 13.24 -1.50
C VAL A 160 2.18 13.23 -1.72
N GLY A 161 1.52 12.09 -1.47
CA GLY A 161 0.07 11.96 -1.56
C GLY A 161 -0.68 12.87 -0.59
N ALA A 162 -0.24 12.92 0.66
CA ALA A 162 -0.81 13.79 1.69
C ALA A 162 -0.68 15.27 1.32
N LEU A 163 0.49 15.71 0.85
CA LEU A 163 0.72 17.09 0.41
C LEU A 163 -0.17 17.44 -0.79
N ALA A 164 -0.25 16.57 -1.80
CA ALA A 164 -1.10 16.75 -2.97
C ALA A 164 -2.59 16.86 -2.57
N LEU A 165 -3.06 15.99 -1.67
CA LEU A 165 -4.42 16.06 -1.13
C LEU A 165 -4.65 17.35 -0.34
N GLY A 166 -3.68 17.78 0.48
CA GLY A 166 -3.75 19.02 1.24
C GLY A 166 -3.96 20.25 0.32
N GLN A 167 -3.21 20.32 -0.79
CA GLN A 167 -3.36 21.38 -1.79
C GLN A 167 -4.74 21.36 -2.45
N VAL A 168 -5.20 20.20 -2.90
CA VAL A 168 -6.51 20.07 -3.58
C VAL A 168 -7.66 20.49 -2.67
N TYR A 169 -7.63 20.11 -1.40
CA TYR A 169 -8.68 20.48 -0.45
C TYR A 169 -8.63 21.96 -0.07
N SER A 170 -7.43 22.53 0.12
CA SER A 170 -7.26 23.97 0.38
C SER A 170 -7.76 24.84 -0.77
N LEU A 171 -7.49 24.45 -2.03
CA LEU A 171 -7.97 25.17 -3.21
C LEU A 171 -9.50 25.16 -3.30
N LYS A 172 -10.12 24.01 -3.02
CA LYS A 172 -11.58 23.87 -3.06
C LYS A 172 -12.26 24.73 -1.99
N GLU A 173 -11.67 24.81 -0.81
CA GLU A 173 -12.15 25.67 0.28
C GLU A 173 -12.09 27.16 -0.10
N LYS A 174 -10.97 27.63 -0.67
CA LYS A 174 -10.86 29.01 -1.17
C LYS A 174 -11.89 29.36 -2.24
N GLN A 175 -12.23 28.43 -3.15
CA GLN A 175 -13.24 28.66 -4.17
C GLN A 175 -14.67 28.74 -3.62
N LEU A 176 -14.96 28.04 -2.52
CA LEU A 176 -16.24 28.10 -1.83
C LEU A 176 -16.47 29.45 -1.15
N PHE A 177 -15.42 30.05 -0.58
CA PHE A 177 -15.49 31.37 0.06
C PHE A 177 -15.38 32.56 -0.91
N ALA A 178 -15.00 32.30 -2.17
CA ALA A 178 -14.92 33.32 -3.22
C ALA A 178 -16.23 33.48 -4.03
N LYS A 179 -17.28 32.73 -3.68
CA LYS A 179 -18.64 32.85 -4.24
C LYS A 179 -19.59 33.42 -3.18
#